data_AF-A0A5C6BGE8-F1
#
_entry.id   AF-A0A5C6BGE8-F1
#
_cell.length_a   1.000
_cell.length_b   1.000
_cell.length_c   1.000
_cell.angle_alpha   90.00
_cell.angle_beta   90.00
_cell.angle_gamma   90.00
#
_symmetry.space_group_name_H-M   'P 1'
#
loop_
_entity.id
_entity.type
_entity.pdbx_description
1 polymer ?
#
loop_
_entity_poly.entity_id
_entity_poly.type
_entity_poly.pdbx_seq_one_letter_code
_entity_poly.pdbx_strand_id
1 'polypeptide(L)'
;MAVSSKRRNRINVDDRGYLWWVVPDNDSLDVVLHVISEDKRFNVLYVLGQPAATRYVTVIGNEFGTIVTGGSWRRFLCPRFDTEGQVTPRHIRFLLEWAAAADPTIHEVDAAGLPVPFGGLCDACGRDLRGMLRLDAVSCCYCDRPVAGRT
;
A
#
# COMPACT_ATOMS: atom_id res chain seq x y z
N MET A 1 17.78 -0.22 -15.90
CA MET A 1 18.07 -1.45 -15.12
C MET A 1 16.80 -2.27 -14.94
N ALA A 2 16.71 -3.44 -15.58
CA ALA A 2 15.54 -4.33 -15.49
C ALA A 2 15.49 -5.06 -14.13
N VAL A 3 14.29 -5.45 -13.70
CA VAL A 3 14.09 -6.38 -12.59
C VAL A 3 14.47 -7.79 -13.06
N SER A 4 15.32 -8.52 -12.32
CA SER A 4 15.61 -9.91 -12.66
C SER A 4 14.34 -10.76 -12.55
N SER A 5 13.99 -11.49 -13.61
CA SER A 5 12.82 -12.39 -13.63
C SER A 5 13.12 -13.80 -13.15
N LYS A 6 14.36 -14.12 -12.76
CA LYS A 6 14.72 -15.46 -12.30
C LYS A 6 13.89 -15.84 -11.07
N ARG A 7 13.24 -17.01 -11.13
CA ARG A 7 12.40 -17.59 -10.05
C ARG A 7 11.17 -16.75 -9.67
N ARG A 8 10.68 -15.91 -10.59
CA ARG A 8 9.50 -15.06 -10.37
C ARG A 8 8.43 -15.42 -11.38
N ASN A 9 7.18 -15.34 -10.94
CA ASN A 9 6.04 -15.53 -11.81
C ASN A 9 5.77 -14.25 -12.60
N ARG A 10 5.31 -14.41 -13.84
CA ARG A 10 4.92 -13.31 -14.72
C ARG A 10 3.42 -13.29 -14.91
N ILE A 11 2.85 -12.10 -15.03
CA ILE A 11 1.48 -11.89 -15.43
C ILE A 11 1.37 -10.58 -16.21
N ASN A 12 0.53 -10.56 -17.23
CA ASN A 12 0.22 -9.36 -18.00
C ASN A 12 -1.22 -8.96 -17.69
N VAL A 13 -1.42 -7.69 -17.34
CA VAL A 13 -2.74 -7.09 -17.07
C VAL A 13 -2.73 -5.71 -17.74
N ASP A 14 -3.77 -5.42 -18.55
CA ASP A 14 -3.93 -4.16 -19.29
C ASP A 14 -2.67 -3.69 -20.03
N ASP A 15 -2.11 -4.58 -20.85
CA ASP A 15 -0.87 -4.37 -21.63
C ASP A 15 0.39 -4.04 -20.82
N ARG A 16 0.32 -4.19 -19.49
CA ARG A 16 1.45 -4.00 -18.59
C ARG A 16 1.94 -5.31 -18.00
N GLY A 17 3.25 -5.52 -18.08
CA GLY A 17 3.93 -6.69 -17.53
C GLY A 17 4.26 -6.52 -16.04
N TYR A 18 3.97 -7.56 -15.27
CA TYR A 18 4.24 -7.64 -13.84
C TYR A 18 5.00 -8.91 -13.48
N LEU A 19 5.87 -8.78 -12.48
CA LEU A 19 6.54 -9.87 -11.80
C LEU A 19 6.00 -9.99 -10.38
N TRP A 20 5.78 -11.22 -9.93
CA TRP A 20 5.38 -11.48 -8.55
C TRP A 20 6.02 -12.74 -7.99
N TRP A 21 6.21 -12.77 -6.68
CA TRP A 21 6.74 -13.91 -5.94
C TRP A 21 6.34 -13.82 -4.47
N VAL A 22 6.35 -14.96 -3.78
CA VAL A 22 6.10 -15.05 -2.35
C VAL A 22 7.38 -15.54 -1.69
N VAL A 23 7.82 -14.87 -0.62
CA VAL A 23 9.04 -15.20 0.11
C VAL A 23 8.86 -14.88 1.60
N PRO A 24 9.47 -15.63 2.52
CA PRO A 24 9.57 -15.20 3.91
C PRO A 24 10.25 -13.83 4.00
N ASP A 25 9.77 -13.00 4.92
CA ASP A 25 10.47 -11.78 5.29
C ASP A 25 11.78 -12.12 6.00
N ASN A 26 12.80 -11.27 5.83
CA ASN A 26 14.11 -11.54 6.44
C ASN A 26 14.16 -11.19 7.93
N ASP A 27 13.32 -10.24 8.36
CA ASP A 27 13.36 -9.65 9.70
C ASP A 27 12.17 -10.09 10.57
N SER A 28 11.28 -10.92 10.03
CA SER A 28 10.09 -11.43 10.72
C SER A 28 9.72 -12.85 10.26
N LEU A 29 8.75 -13.46 10.95
CA LEU A 29 8.18 -14.76 10.54
C LEU A 29 7.12 -14.62 9.44
N ASP A 30 6.93 -13.40 8.93
CA ASP A 30 5.90 -13.11 7.95
C ASP A 30 6.26 -13.70 6.59
N VAL A 31 5.22 -14.08 5.85
CA VAL A 31 5.37 -14.46 4.43
C VAL A 31 4.83 -13.31 3.61
N VAL A 32 5.62 -12.81 2.67
CA VAL A 32 5.33 -11.58 1.93
C VAL A 32 5.17 -11.88 0.45
N LEU A 33 4.05 -11.42 -0.10
CA LEU A 33 3.82 -11.33 -1.53
C LEU A 33 4.43 -10.02 -2.04
N HIS A 34 5.33 -10.14 -3.00
CA HIS A 34 5.86 -9.02 -3.77
C HIS A 34 5.19 -8.97 -5.14
N VAL A 35 4.76 -7.78 -5.56
CA VAL A 35 4.28 -7.52 -6.93
C VAL A 35 4.94 -6.25 -7.45
N ILE A 36 5.60 -6.33 -8.60
CA ILE A 36 6.33 -5.23 -9.21
C ILE A 36 6.10 -5.17 -10.71
N SER A 37 5.90 -3.98 -11.27
CA SER A 37 5.88 -3.77 -12.71
C SER A 37 7.29 -3.81 -13.30
N GLU A 38 7.41 -4.12 -14.60
CA GLU A 38 8.72 -4.18 -15.26
C GLU A 38 9.48 -2.84 -15.25
N ASP A 39 8.76 -1.72 -15.29
CA ASP A 39 9.29 -0.36 -15.19
C ASP A 39 9.60 0.07 -13.73
N LYS A 40 9.31 -0.78 -12.74
CA LYS A 40 9.46 -0.57 -11.29
C LYS A 40 8.68 0.60 -10.70
N ARG A 41 7.80 1.24 -11.48
CA ARG A 41 6.99 2.35 -10.97
C ARG A 41 5.94 1.83 -9.99
N PHE A 42 5.29 0.72 -10.32
CA PHE A 42 4.41 0.00 -9.41
C PHE A 42 5.24 -1.05 -8.65
N ASN A 43 5.26 -0.97 -7.32
CA ASN A 43 5.93 -1.95 -6.48
C ASN A 43 5.22 -2.01 -5.12
N VAL A 44 4.68 -3.17 -4.79
CA VAL A 44 3.88 -3.37 -3.59
C VAL A 44 4.24 -4.66 -2.86
N LEU A 45 4.07 -4.63 -1.55
CA LEU A 45 4.22 -5.75 -0.64
C LEU A 45 2.88 -6.02 0.06
N TYR A 46 2.54 -7.29 0.21
CA TYR A 46 1.38 -7.74 0.95
C TYR A 46 1.78 -8.89 1.87
N VAL A 47 1.63 -8.71 3.18
CA VAL A 47 1.85 -9.79 4.15
C VAL A 47 0.66 -10.76 4.06
N LEU A 48 0.94 -12.05 3.92
CA LEU A 48 -0.10 -13.06 3.85
C LEU A 48 -0.65 -13.36 5.25
N GLY A 49 -1.94 -13.72 5.33
CA GLY A 49 -2.55 -14.10 6.61
C GLY A 49 -2.85 -12.93 7.54
N GLN A 50 -2.79 -11.68 7.06
CA GLN A 50 -3.14 -10.50 7.85
C GLN A 50 -4.57 -10.57 8.41
N PRO A 51 -4.78 -10.17 9.68
CA PRO A 51 -6.11 -10.01 10.27
C PRO A 51 -6.97 -9.05 9.44
N ALA A 52 -8.26 -9.35 9.30
CA ALA A 52 -9.16 -8.56 8.46
C ALA A 52 -9.28 -7.09 8.91
N ALA A 53 -9.15 -6.81 10.21
CA ALA A 53 -9.32 -5.48 10.78
C ALA A 53 -8.17 -4.50 10.48
N THR A 54 -6.96 -5.01 10.22
CA THR A 54 -5.74 -4.20 10.08
C THR A 54 -4.99 -4.49 8.78
N ARG A 55 -5.65 -5.15 7.82
CA ARG A 55 -5.02 -5.60 6.58
C ARG A 55 -4.69 -4.41 5.69
N TYR A 56 -3.43 -4.36 5.25
CA TYR A 56 -2.97 -3.36 4.30
C TYR A 56 -2.03 -3.92 3.23
N VAL A 57 -1.89 -3.16 2.15
CA VAL A 57 -0.81 -3.29 1.18
C VAL A 57 0.23 -2.20 1.45
N THR A 58 1.51 -2.51 1.38
CA THR A 58 2.59 -1.51 1.43
C THR A 58 3.03 -1.18 0.02
N VAL A 59 2.98 0.10 -0.36
CA VAL A 59 3.46 0.61 -1.63
C VAL A 59 4.86 1.19 -1.43
N ILE A 60 5.81 0.66 -2.19
CA ILE A 60 7.21 1.12 -2.23
C ILE A 60 7.52 1.78 -3.58
N GLY A 61 6.74 1.45 -4.62
CA GLY A 61 6.85 2.06 -5.94
C GLY A 61 6.46 3.52 -5.92
N ASN A 62 6.73 4.22 -7.02
CA ASN A 62 6.39 5.64 -7.22
C ASN A 62 4.90 5.87 -7.52
N GLU A 63 4.18 4.84 -7.90
CA GLU A 63 2.77 4.89 -8.24
C GLU A 63 1.99 3.69 -7.69
N PHE A 64 0.71 3.93 -7.43
CA PHE A 64 -0.27 2.93 -7.03
C PHE A 64 -1.64 3.34 -7.57
N GLY A 65 -2.05 2.75 -8.71
CA GLY A 65 -3.22 3.23 -9.44
C GLY A 65 -3.01 4.67 -9.90
N THR A 66 -3.93 5.55 -9.50
CA THR A 66 -3.86 7.00 -9.73
C THR A 66 -3.06 7.74 -8.65
N ILE A 67 -2.64 7.06 -7.58
CA ILE A 67 -1.93 7.66 -6.45
C ILE A 67 -0.43 7.72 -6.76
N VAL A 68 0.13 8.93 -6.81
CA VAL A 68 1.58 9.14 -6.85
C VAL A 68 2.12 9.12 -5.42
N THR A 69 3.01 8.19 -5.11
CA THR A 69 3.62 8.06 -3.77
C THR A 69 4.93 8.85 -3.66
N GLY A 70 5.54 9.21 -4.78
CA GLY A 70 6.85 9.90 -4.82
C GLY A 70 8.01 9.03 -4.32
N GLY A 71 7.82 7.71 -4.22
CA GLY A 71 8.84 6.77 -3.73
C GLY A 71 8.93 6.68 -2.21
N SER A 72 8.04 7.35 -1.47
CA SER A 72 7.87 7.12 -0.03
C SER A 72 7.05 5.87 0.22
N TRP A 73 7.41 5.11 1.26
CA TRP A 73 6.66 3.93 1.64
C TRP A 73 5.31 4.35 2.22
N ARG A 74 4.22 3.88 1.61
CA ARG A 74 2.85 4.18 2.02
C ARG A 74 2.09 2.88 2.23
N ARG A 75 1.05 2.89 3.07
CA ARG A 75 0.25 1.69 3.35
C ARG A 75 -1.21 2.00 3.19
N PHE A 76 -1.96 1.09 2.57
CA PHE A 76 -3.38 1.30 2.31
C PHE A 76 -4.20 0.11 2.75
N LEU A 77 -5.33 0.34 3.42
CA LEU A 77 -6.29 -0.71 3.73
C LEU A 77 -6.72 -1.41 2.46
N CYS A 78 -6.83 -2.73 2.52
CA CYS A 78 -7.12 -3.51 1.33
C CYS A 78 -7.97 -4.75 1.63
N PRO A 79 -8.67 -5.28 0.60
CA PRO A 79 -9.32 -6.58 0.70
C PRO A 79 -8.27 -7.70 0.80
N ARG A 80 -8.74 -8.95 0.97
CA ARG A 80 -7.84 -10.11 1.04
C ARG A 80 -7.31 -10.46 -0.36
N PHE A 81 -6.00 -10.70 -0.47
CA PHE A 81 -5.34 -11.14 -1.71
C PHE A 81 -4.71 -12.55 -1.61
N ASP A 82 -5.20 -13.36 -0.70
CA ASP A 82 -4.76 -14.75 -0.49
C ASP A 82 -5.95 -15.62 -0.09
N THR A 83 -5.79 -16.92 -0.27
CA THR A 83 -6.69 -17.93 0.32
C THR A 83 -5.83 -18.86 1.17
N GLU A 84 -6.04 -18.86 2.50
CA GLU A 84 -5.29 -19.70 3.44
C GLU A 84 -3.75 -19.56 3.30
N GLY A 85 -3.26 -18.34 3.04
CA GLY A 85 -1.82 -18.10 2.85
C GLY A 85 -1.27 -18.57 1.50
N GLN A 86 -2.14 -18.93 0.55
CA GLN A 86 -1.77 -19.26 -0.82
C GLN A 86 -2.15 -18.14 -1.79
N VAL A 87 -1.24 -17.80 -2.69
CA VAL A 87 -1.42 -16.77 -3.72
C VAL A 87 -1.43 -17.42 -5.09
N THR A 88 -2.42 -17.04 -5.91
CA THR A 88 -2.60 -17.54 -7.28
C THR A 88 -2.57 -16.36 -8.26
N PRO A 89 -2.35 -16.59 -9.56
CA PRO A 89 -2.45 -15.52 -10.57
C PRO A 89 -3.78 -14.75 -10.53
N ARG A 90 -4.88 -15.40 -10.12
CA ARG A 90 -6.18 -14.77 -9.94
C ARG A 90 -6.16 -13.72 -8.82
N HIS A 91 -5.50 -14.02 -7.70
CA HIS A 91 -5.32 -13.05 -6.61
C HIS A 91 -4.48 -11.85 -7.05
N ILE A 92 -3.44 -12.08 -7.87
CA ILE A 92 -2.62 -11.00 -8.41
C ILE A 92 -3.42 -10.10 -9.33
N ARG A 93 -4.21 -10.67 -10.25
CA ARG A 93 -5.10 -9.88 -11.11
C ARG A 93 -6.06 -9.04 -10.27
N PHE A 94 -6.69 -9.64 -9.25
CA PHE A 94 -7.59 -8.91 -8.36
C PHE A 94 -6.91 -7.75 -7.62
N LEU A 95 -5.67 -7.95 -7.14
CA LEU A 95 -4.88 -6.87 -6.53
C LEU A 95 -4.61 -5.73 -7.52
N LEU A 96 -4.23 -6.06 -8.76
CA LEU A 96 -3.91 -5.07 -9.78
C LEU A 96 -5.15 -4.29 -10.23
N GLU A 97 -6.28 -4.96 -10.42
CA GLU A 97 -7.58 -4.34 -10.71
C GLU A 97 -8.03 -3.43 -9.56
N TRP A 98 -7.90 -3.89 -8.31
CA TRP A 98 -8.21 -3.09 -7.13
C TRP A 98 -7.32 -1.84 -7.03
N ALA A 99 -6.03 -1.98 -7.29
CA ALA A 99 -5.11 -0.84 -7.30
C ALA A 99 -5.45 0.16 -8.42
N ALA A 100 -5.83 -0.31 -9.60
CA ALA A 100 -6.17 0.52 -10.75
C ALA A 100 -7.49 1.27 -10.60
N ALA A 101 -8.46 0.71 -9.86
CA ALA A 101 -9.81 1.25 -9.73
C ALA A 101 -9.90 2.64 -9.06
N ALA A 102 -8.82 3.15 -8.47
CA ALA A 102 -8.78 4.46 -7.80
C ALA A 102 -9.96 4.64 -6.81
N ASP A 103 -10.25 3.58 -6.06
CA ASP A 103 -11.41 3.53 -5.18
C ASP A 103 -11.27 4.59 -4.07
N PRO A 104 -12.27 5.47 -3.87
CA PRO A 104 -12.28 6.47 -2.79
C PRO A 104 -12.22 5.85 -1.38
N THR A 105 -12.41 4.53 -1.26
CA THR A 105 -12.22 3.76 -0.01
C THR A 105 -10.78 3.34 0.27
N ILE A 106 -9.81 3.70 -0.59
CA ILE A 106 -8.38 3.47 -0.35
C ILE A 106 -7.92 4.44 0.76
N HIS A 107 -8.03 3.98 2.00
CA HIS A 107 -7.59 4.72 3.19
C HIS A 107 -6.14 4.38 3.51
N GLU A 108 -5.31 5.41 3.66
CA GLU A 108 -3.93 5.25 4.13
C GLU A 108 -3.92 4.86 5.62
N VAL A 109 -2.98 4.00 6.00
CA VAL A 109 -2.81 3.48 7.37
C VAL A 109 -1.36 3.47 7.80
N ASP A 110 -1.14 3.30 9.10
CA ASP A 110 0.20 3.14 9.67
C ASP A 110 0.67 1.68 9.59
N ALA A 111 1.81 1.40 10.23
CA ALA A 111 2.35 0.04 10.31
C ALA A 111 1.51 -0.90 11.20
N ALA A 112 0.59 -0.39 12.03
CA ALA A 112 -0.35 -1.18 12.81
C ALA A 112 -1.67 -1.45 12.04
N GLY A 113 -1.83 -0.90 10.84
CA GLY A 113 -3.07 -0.97 10.08
C GLY A 113 -4.18 -0.10 10.66
N LEU A 114 -3.84 0.85 11.53
CA LEU A 114 -4.78 1.83 12.04
C LEU A 114 -4.87 3.01 11.06
N PRO A 115 -6.04 3.63 10.91
CA PRO A 115 -6.18 4.87 10.16
C PRO A 115 -5.13 5.83 10.66
N VAL A 116 -4.24 6.28 9.78
CA VAL A 116 -3.39 7.40 10.15
C VAL A 116 -4.30 8.62 10.23
N PRO A 117 -4.31 9.39 11.34
CA PRO A 117 -4.71 10.79 11.24
C PRO A 117 -3.72 11.59 10.36
N PHE A 118 -2.66 10.95 9.87
CA PHE A 118 -1.40 11.56 9.45
C PHE A 118 -0.94 11.02 8.09
N GLY A 119 -1.75 11.25 7.07
CA GLY A 119 -1.40 10.96 5.67
C GLY A 119 -1.88 12.02 4.68
N GLY A 120 -2.72 12.94 5.13
CA GLY A 120 -3.41 13.89 4.28
C GLY A 120 -2.74 15.25 4.20
N LEU A 121 -3.15 15.98 3.16
CA LEU A 121 -3.16 17.42 3.21
C LEU A 121 -4.16 17.82 4.31
N CYS A 122 -3.82 18.80 5.12
CA CYS A 122 -4.79 19.42 6.00
C CYS A 122 -5.98 19.92 5.16
N ASP A 123 -7.19 19.47 5.44
CA ASP A 123 -8.40 19.92 4.70
C ASP A 123 -8.63 21.44 4.78
N ALA A 124 -8.00 22.10 5.76
CA ALA A 124 -8.07 23.54 5.94
C ALA A 124 -6.97 24.31 5.22
N CYS A 125 -5.71 23.88 5.34
CA CYS A 125 -4.56 24.66 4.83
C CYS A 125 -3.83 23.98 3.65
N GLY A 126 -4.26 22.79 3.24
CA GLY A 126 -3.68 22.04 2.14
C GLY A 126 -2.23 21.60 2.37
N ARG A 127 -1.69 21.74 3.59
CA ARG A 127 -0.32 21.35 3.90
C ARG A 127 -0.25 19.88 4.25
N ASP A 128 0.81 19.26 3.76
CA ASP A 128 1.15 17.89 4.06
C ASP A 128 1.51 17.72 5.54
N LEU A 129 0.76 16.88 6.25
CA LEU A 129 0.95 16.60 7.68
C LEU A 129 1.73 15.30 7.93
N ARG A 130 2.20 14.62 6.88
CA ARG A 130 2.94 13.36 6.97
C ARG A 130 4.19 13.51 7.84
N GLY A 131 4.32 12.64 8.84
CA GLY A 131 5.50 12.55 9.71
C GLY A 131 5.70 13.70 10.69
N MET A 132 4.84 14.74 10.68
CA MET A 132 5.01 15.93 11.53
C MET A 132 4.12 15.94 12.75
N LEU A 133 3.06 15.13 12.76
CA LEU A 133 2.12 15.07 13.85
C LEU A 133 2.36 13.83 14.69
N ARG A 134 2.40 14.03 16.01
CA ARG A 134 2.46 12.93 16.98
C ARG A 134 1.17 12.13 16.92
N LEU A 135 1.24 10.84 17.23
CA LEU A 135 0.08 9.92 17.28
C LEU A 135 -1.09 10.44 18.15
N ASP A 136 -0.84 11.37 19.07
CA ASP A 136 -1.80 12.01 19.95
C ASP A 136 -2.33 13.37 19.44
N ALA A 137 -1.78 13.93 18.36
CA ALA A 137 -2.16 15.26 17.88
C ALA A 137 -3.60 15.28 17.35
N VAL A 138 -4.42 16.15 17.95
CA VAL A 138 -5.82 16.40 17.55
C VAL A 138 -5.96 17.54 16.55
N SER A 139 -4.89 18.28 16.27
CA SER A 139 -4.88 19.46 15.39
C SER A 139 -3.66 19.51 14.47
N CYS A 140 -3.81 20.22 13.35
CA CYS A 140 -2.77 20.50 12.36
C CYS A 140 -1.72 21.45 12.94
N CYS A 141 -0.45 21.08 12.91
CA CYS A 141 0.66 21.88 13.47
C CYS A 141 0.95 23.19 12.73
N TYR A 142 0.29 23.44 11.60
CA TYR A 142 0.45 24.65 10.79
C TYR A 142 -0.69 25.66 10.90
N CYS A 143 -1.90 25.21 11.21
CA CYS A 143 -3.08 26.08 11.21
C CYS A 143 -4.02 25.83 12.41
N ASP A 144 -3.61 24.98 13.34
CA ASP A 144 -4.32 24.61 14.57
C ASP A 144 -5.73 24.06 14.39
N ARG A 145 -6.18 23.82 13.14
CA ARG A 145 -7.47 23.19 12.86
C ARG A 145 -7.46 21.72 13.27
N PRO A 146 -8.59 21.20 13.80
CA PRO A 146 -8.72 19.77 14.10
C PRO A 146 -8.45 18.92 12.86
N VAL A 147 -7.68 17.84 13.02
CA VAL A 147 -7.48 16.86 11.95
C VAL A 147 -8.67 15.89 12.00
N ALA A 148 -9.35 15.67 10.87
CA ALA A 148 -10.55 14.86 10.80
C ALA A 148 -10.31 13.45 11.37
N GLY A 149 -11.21 12.98 12.26
CA GLY A 149 -11.16 11.63 12.84
C GLY A 149 -11.05 11.54 14.36
N ARG A 150 -11.00 12.67 15.09
CA ARG A 150 -11.19 12.69 16.55
C ARG A 150 -12.22 13.76 16.93
N THR A 151 -13.45 13.33 17.17
CA THR A 151 -14.41 14.04 18.04
C THR A 151 -14.20 13.64 19.48
#